data_AF-A0A969B6R3-F1
#
_entry.id   AF-A0A969B6R3-F1
#
_cell.length_a   1.000
_cell.length_b   1.000
_cell.length_c   1.000
_cell.angle_alpha   90.00
_cell.angle_beta   90.00
_cell.angle_gamma   90.00
#
_symmetry.space_group_name_H-M   'P 1'
#
loop_
_entity.id
_entity.type
_entity.pdbx_description
1 polymer ?
#
loop_
_entity_poly.entity_id
_entity_poly.type
_entity_poly.pdbx_seq_one_letter_code
_entity_poly.pdbx_strand_id
1 'polypeptide(L)'
;MSKNPPITKLLTKASNLKQKDETWEATVRLGRFWITPHRQPAYRPHITLLSRPSGAILCSQVQQLQPSPEQTLGQLLKAMCRPAPGAGRPCRPCQIDLDNPDLVASLAPQLQTIGIDCQYRSPLAIAQKSLLSLEKQMNRGQDLFPGLLSISTVTPPLVQHLYQLAADFHQVAPWRTLSDLHPIEICHPPTAKPRYAVVMGSGGEIFGLAVYDSLKDLKRIYNQPFELQPTGPKSSCLMFYFDEAIAMAFDDLDDAAKYGWPIANETAYPVFARSTPQDTLTTPSAADLFWLEGALEGILAYYNHHQEMEWGRVKPADLTLPINSLGAKTQLKLRLPAFSPYSD
;
A
#
# COMPACT_ATOMS: atom_id res chain seq x y z
N MET A 1 -20.73 13.37 -24.63
CA MET A 1 -20.57 11.90 -24.55
C MET A 1 -20.86 11.30 -25.93
N SER A 2 -19.85 10.81 -26.65
CA SER A 2 -20.07 10.12 -27.92
C SER A 2 -20.75 8.78 -27.63
N LYS A 3 -21.94 8.53 -28.20
CA LYS A 3 -22.61 7.23 -28.09
C LYS A 3 -21.69 6.17 -28.71
N ASN A 4 -21.13 5.30 -27.87
CA ASN A 4 -20.36 4.17 -28.36
C ASN A 4 -21.25 3.33 -29.29
N PRO A 5 -20.77 2.94 -30.47
CA PRO A 5 -21.54 2.08 -31.36
C PRO A 5 -21.86 0.76 -30.65
N PRO A 6 -23.03 0.15 -30.91
CA PRO A 6 -23.38 -1.17 -30.38
C PRO A 6 -22.28 -2.18 -30.69
N ILE A 7 -21.96 -3.07 -29.74
CA ILE A 7 -20.91 -4.08 -29.89
C ILE A 7 -21.12 -4.95 -31.12
N THR A 8 -22.37 -5.30 -31.43
CA THR A 8 -22.73 -6.05 -32.64
C THR A 8 -22.20 -5.37 -33.91
N LYS A 9 -22.33 -4.05 -34.02
CA LYS A 9 -21.79 -3.29 -35.17
C LYS A 9 -20.26 -3.30 -35.21
N LEU A 10 -19.61 -3.24 -34.05
CA LEU A 10 -18.14 -3.31 -33.96
C LEU A 10 -17.62 -4.71 -34.32
N LEU A 11 -18.29 -5.77 -33.87
CA LEU A 11 -17.98 -7.16 -34.22
C LEU A 11 -18.06 -7.36 -35.74
N THR A 12 -19.16 -6.95 -36.37
CA THR A 12 -19.30 -7.04 -37.84
C THR A 12 -18.24 -6.22 -38.58
N LYS A 13 -17.86 -5.06 -38.05
CA LYS A 13 -16.80 -4.26 -38.67
C LYS A 13 -15.43 -4.94 -38.53
N ALA A 14 -15.13 -5.49 -37.36
CA ALA A 14 -13.89 -6.20 -37.09
C ALA A 14 -13.80 -7.54 -37.85
N SER A 15 -14.93 -8.22 -38.06
CA SER A 15 -14.99 -9.47 -38.83
C SER A 15 -14.54 -9.28 -40.29
N ASN A 16 -14.74 -8.09 -40.84
CA ASN A 16 -14.40 -7.74 -42.22
C ASN A 16 -12.97 -7.17 -42.38
N LEU A 17 -12.21 -7.01 -41.29
CA LEU A 17 -10.83 -6.56 -41.37
C LEU A 17 -9.91 -7.68 -41.85
N LYS A 18 -8.83 -7.30 -42.54
CA LYS A 18 -7.76 -8.24 -42.87
C LYS A 18 -7.20 -8.84 -41.56
N GLN A 19 -7.24 -10.17 -41.49
CA GLN A 19 -6.60 -10.90 -40.41
C GLN A 19 -5.10 -10.96 -40.65
N LYS A 20 -4.33 -10.77 -39.57
CA LYS A 20 -2.88 -10.88 -39.56
C LYS A 20 -2.46 -11.94 -38.57
N ASP A 21 -1.36 -12.61 -38.90
CA ASP A 21 -0.68 -13.51 -37.99
C ASP A 21 0.15 -12.68 -36.97
N GLU A 22 -0.56 -12.08 -36.02
CA GLU A 22 -0.04 -11.25 -34.93
C GLU A 22 -0.74 -11.66 -33.63
N THR A 23 0.04 -11.84 -32.56
CA THR A 23 -0.48 -11.98 -31.19
C THR A 23 -0.47 -10.62 -30.50
N TRP A 24 -1.63 -10.10 -30.12
CA TRP A 24 -1.69 -8.85 -29.35
C TRP A 24 -1.70 -9.14 -27.86
N GLU A 25 -1.13 -8.24 -27.07
CA GLU A 25 -1.26 -8.29 -25.61
C GLU A 25 -2.31 -7.26 -25.17
N ALA A 26 -3.21 -7.66 -24.28
CA ALA A 26 -4.21 -6.77 -23.70
C ALA A 26 -4.26 -6.95 -22.18
N THR A 27 -4.42 -5.86 -21.44
CA THR A 27 -4.48 -5.89 -19.98
C THR A 27 -5.45 -4.85 -19.45
N VAL A 28 -6.08 -5.17 -18.32
CA VAL A 28 -6.89 -4.25 -17.50
C VAL A 28 -6.36 -4.34 -16.08
N ARG A 29 -5.66 -3.31 -15.61
CA ARG A 29 -5.03 -3.31 -14.27
C ARG A 29 -5.27 -2.03 -13.52
N LEU A 30 -5.26 -2.11 -12.19
CA LEU A 30 -5.23 -0.94 -11.33
C LEU A 30 -3.85 -0.29 -11.37
N GLY A 31 -3.78 0.99 -11.72
CA GLY A 31 -2.53 1.72 -11.88
C GLY A 31 -1.82 1.95 -10.56
N ARG A 32 -0.48 1.93 -10.58
CA ARG A 32 0.37 2.28 -9.43
C ARG A 32 0.70 3.78 -9.42
N PHE A 33 -0.34 4.60 -9.44
CA PHE A 33 -0.27 6.05 -9.26
C PHE A 33 -1.64 6.59 -8.83
N TRP A 34 -1.64 7.78 -8.25
CA TRP A 34 -2.86 8.45 -7.79
C TRP A 34 -3.32 9.51 -8.78
N ILE A 35 -4.63 9.58 -9.00
CA ILE A 35 -5.30 10.76 -9.57
C ILE A 35 -5.93 11.52 -8.41
N THR A 36 -5.65 12.82 -8.32
CA THR A 36 -6.15 13.73 -7.27
C THR A 36 -7.01 14.83 -7.89
N PRO A 37 -8.30 14.56 -8.19
CA PRO A 37 -9.17 15.58 -8.75
C PRO A 37 -9.46 16.67 -7.70
N HIS A 38 -9.69 17.88 -8.17
CA HIS A 38 -10.07 18.98 -7.30
C HIS A 38 -11.41 18.68 -6.61
N ARG A 39 -11.43 18.73 -5.26
CA ARG A 39 -12.61 18.46 -4.41
C ARG A 39 -13.20 17.05 -4.53
N GLN A 40 -12.41 16.05 -4.90
CA GLN A 40 -12.82 14.65 -4.83
C GLN A 40 -11.70 13.83 -4.17
N PRO A 41 -12.03 12.70 -3.53
CA PRO A 41 -11.02 11.79 -3.00
C PRO A 41 -10.04 11.33 -4.08
N ALA A 42 -8.78 11.15 -3.67
CA ALA A 42 -7.79 10.53 -4.53
C ALA A 42 -8.24 9.11 -4.90
N TYR A 43 -7.93 8.67 -6.12
CA TYR A 43 -8.21 7.30 -6.53
C TYR A 43 -7.11 6.74 -7.42
N ARG A 44 -7.00 5.41 -7.44
CA ARG A 44 -6.18 4.67 -8.40
C ARG A 44 -7.03 4.34 -9.62
N PRO A 45 -6.61 4.72 -10.84
CA PRO A 45 -7.39 4.41 -12.02
C PRO A 45 -7.16 2.97 -12.50
N HIS A 46 -8.15 2.40 -13.17
CA HIS A 46 -7.97 1.24 -14.03
C HIS A 46 -7.43 1.66 -15.40
N ILE A 47 -6.40 0.96 -15.86
CA ILE A 47 -5.73 1.18 -17.11
C ILE A 47 -6.05 0.00 -18.02
N THR A 48 -6.67 0.27 -19.17
CA THR A 48 -6.79 -0.69 -20.26
C THR A 48 -5.74 -0.39 -21.32
N LEU A 49 -4.84 -1.33 -21.54
CA LEU A 49 -3.76 -1.20 -22.51
C LEU A 49 -3.78 -2.35 -23.51
N LEU A 50 -3.65 -2.01 -24.79
CA LEU A 50 -3.56 -2.97 -25.90
C LEU A 50 -2.30 -2.69 -26.69
N SER A 51 -1.51 -3.72 -26.97
CA SER A 51 -0.19 -3.59 -27.59
C SER A 51 0.02 -4.64 -28.68
N ARG A 52 0.75 -4.25 -29.73
CA ARG A 52 1.27 -5.16 -30.76
C ARG A 52 2.60 -5.81 -30.32
N PRO A 53 3.04 -6.90 -30.98
CA PRO A 53 4.37 -7.46 -30.82
C PRO A 53 5.52 -6.46 -31.01
N SER A 54 5.31 -5.45 -31.85
CA SER A 54 6.29 -4.39 -32.10
C SER A 54 6.44 -3.38 -30.95
N GLY A 55 5.61 -3.46 -29.91
CA GLY A 55 5.52 -2.45 -28.85
C GLY A 55 4.60 -1.27 -29.17
N ALA A 56 3.99 -1.23 -30.36
CA ALA A 56 3.03 -0.18 -30.71
C ALA A 56 1.75 -0.30 -29.86
N ILE A 57 1.38 0.80 -29.19
CA ILE A 57 0.15 0.87 -28.40
C ILE A 57 -1.04 1.10 -29.33
N LEU A 58 -1.95 0.14 -29.35
CA LEU A 58 -3.19 0.17 -30.12
C LEU A 58 -4.26 1.04 -29.46
N CYS A 59 -4.31 0.97 -28.13
CA CYS A 59 -5.28 1.66 -27.29
C CYS A 59 -4.74 1.77 -25.88
N SER A 60 -4.92 2.94 -25.28
CA SER A 60 -4.69 3.19 -23.85
C SER A 60 -5.89 3.96 -23.33
N GLN A 61 -6.54 3.46 -22.29
CA GLN A 61 -7.67 4.11 -21.61
C GLN A 61 -7.41 4.11 -20.12
N VAL A 62 -7.68 5.24 -19.48
CA VAL A 62 -7.57 5.43 -18.03
C VAL A 62 -8.96 5.76 -17.53
N GLN A 63 -9.48 4.95 -16.61
CA GLN A 63 -10.84 5.04 -16.10
C GLN A 63 -10.82 4.94 -14.57
N GLN A 64 -11.72 5.63 -13.89
CA GLN A 64 -11.82 5.54 -12.43
C GLN A 64 -12.34 4.18 -11.96
N LEU A 65 -13.30 3.59 -12.70
CA LEU A 65 -13.92 2.32 -12.36
C LEU A 65 -13.37 1.21 -13.25
N GLN A 66 -13.36 -0.01 -12.71
CA GLN A 66 -13.01 -1.22 -13.46
C GLN A 66 -13.96 -1.36 -14.66
N PRO A 67 -13.43 -1.46 -15.89
CA PRO A 67 -14.29 -1.67 -17.05
C PRO A 67 -14.94 -3.05 -17.00
N SER A 68 -16.21 -3.13 -17.41
CA SER A 68 -16.89 -4.42 -17.56
C SER A 68 -16.30 -5.22 -18.71
N PRO A 69 -16.45 -6.56 -18.75
CA PRO A 69 -15.99 -7.37 -19.89
C PRO A 69 -16.53 -6.88 -21.24
N GLU A 70 -17.77 -6.39 -21.25
CA GLU A 70 -18.41 -5.78 -22.42
C GLU A 70 -17.69 -4.50 -22.87
N GLN A 71 -17.34 -3.61 -21.93
CA GLN A 71 -16.58 -2.40 -22.23
C GLN A 71 -15.18 -2.72 -22.74
N THR A 72 -14.50 -3.70 -22.14
CA THR A 72 -13.18 -4.18 -22.58
C THR A 72 -13.25 -4.76 -24.00
N LEU A 73 -14.28 -5.56 -24.31
CA LEU A 73 -14.52 -6.05 -25.68
C LEU A 73 -14.72 -4.91 -26.67
N GLY A 74 -15.55 -3.93 -26.31
CA GLY A 74 -15.78 -2.74 -27.14
C GLY A 74 -14.49 -1.98 -27.44
N GLN A 75 -13.58 -1.87 -26.45
CA GLN A 75 -12.27 -1.25 -26.61
C GLN A 75 -11.35 -2.08 -27.54
N LEU A 76 -11.31 -3.40 -27.38
CA LEU A 76 -10.57 -4.32 -28.27
C LEU A 76 -11.01 -4.16 -29.73
N LEU A 77 -12.32 -4.25 -29.99
CA LEU A 77 -12.86 -4.15 -31.34
C LEU A 77 -12.66 -2.74 -31.94
N LYS A 78 -12.76 -1.70 -31.11
CA LYS A 78 -12.47 -0.33 -31.53
C LYS A 78 -11.01 -0.18 -31.91
N ALA A 79 -10.08 -0.77 -31.15
CA ALA A 79 -8.65 -0.75 -31.45
C ALA A 79 -8.31 -1.47 -32.75
N MET A 80 -9.01 -2.56 -33.09
CA MET A 80 -8.90 -3.22 -34.41
C MET A 80 -9.35 -2.28 -35.54
N CYS A 81 -10.50 -1.63 -35.36
CA CYS A 81 -11.12 -0.79 -36.39
C CYS A 81 -10.47 0.58 -36.57
N ARG A 82 -9.91 1.14 -35.48
CA ARG A 82 -9.38 2.49 -35.36
C ARG A 82 -8.23 2.47 -34.34
N PRO A 83 -7.07 1.90 -34.70
CA PRO A 83 -5.91 1.87 -33.82
C PRO A 83 -5.41 3.31 -33.54
N ALA A 84 -4.70 3.49 -32.43
CA ALA A 84 -4.12 4.78 -32.08
C ALA A 84 -3.21 5.33 -33.21
N PRO A 85 -3.09 6.66 -33.33
CA PRO A 85 -2.19 7.28 -34.30
C PRO A 85 -0.77 6.70 -34.20
N GLY A 86 -0.17 6.37 -35.34
CA GLY A 86 1.17 5.77 -35.40
C GLY A 86 1.23 4.26 -35.11
N ALA A 87 0.15 3.62 -34.66
CA ALA A 87 0.17 2.19 -34.37
C ALA A 87 0.05 1.31 -35.63
N GLY A 88 -0.39 1.86 -36.77
CA GLY A 88 -0.55 1.15 -38.04
C GLY A 88 -1.97 1.19 -38.59
N ARG A 89 -2.25 0.40 -39.63
CA ARG A 89 -3.58 0.33 -40.26
C ARG A 89 -4.55 -0.57 -39.47
N PRO A 90 -5.87 -0.38 -39.60
CA PRO A 90 -6.87 -1.29 -39.06
C PRO A 90 -6.63 -2.74 -39.50
N CYS A 91 -6.61 -3.66 -38.54
CA CYS A 91 -6.49 -5.09 -38.80
C CYS A 91 -7.01 -5.90 -37.60
N ARG A 92 -7.19 -7.20 -37.80
CA ARG A 92 -7.56 -8.15 -36.76
C ARG A 92 -6.38 -9.09 -36.48
N PRO A 93 -6.00 -9.35 -35.22
CA PRO A 93 -4.98 -10.35 -34.90
C PRO A 93 -5.48 -11.78 -35.11
N CYS A 94 -4.58 -12.76 -35.08
CA CYS A 94 -4.95 -14.17 -34.95
C CYS A 94 -5.16 -14.56 -33.48
N GLN A 95 -4.46 -13.87 -32.57
CA GLN A 95 -4.49 -14.18 -31.15
C GLN A 95 -4.45 -12.92 -30.28
N ILE A 96 -5.11 -12.97 -29.11
CA ILE A 96 -5.02 -11.97 -28.05
C ILE A 96 -4.69 -12.66 -26.73
N ASP A 97 -3.57 -12.27 -26.14
CA ASP A 97 -3.12 -12.70 -24.82
C ASP A 97 -3.64 -11.72 -23.76
N LEU A 98 -4.32 -12.23 -22.74
CA LEU A 98 -4.82 -11.50 -21.58
C LEU A 98 -4.21 -12.06 -20.29
N ASP A 99 -4.02 -11.21 -19.29
CA ASP A 99 -3.45 -11.57 -17.98
C ASP A 99 -4.50 -11.74 -16.88
N ASN A 100 -5.79 -11.78 -17.25
CA ASN A 100 -6.90 -12.01 -16.34
C ASN A 100 -7.75 -13.18 -16.86
N PRO A 101 -7.84 -14.30 -16.11
CA PRO A 101 -8.56 -15.50 -16.57
C PRO A 101 -10.07 -15.28 -16.68
N ASP A 102 -10.67 -14.43 -15.85
CA ASP A 102 -12.10 -14.12 -15.89
C ASP A 102 -12.46 -13.31 -17.15
N LEU A 103 -11.56 -12.40 -17.55
CA LEU A 103 -11.68 -11.69 -18.82
C LEU A 103 -11.55 -12.64 -20.00
N VAL A 104 -10.59 -13.59 -19.99
CA VAL A 104 -10.47 -14.61 -21.04
C VAL A 104 -11.76 -15.41 -21.16
N ALA A 105 -12.28 -15.93 -20.05
CA ALA A 105 -13.52 -16.70 -20.03
C ALA A 105 -14.71 -15.91 -20.60
N SER A 106 -14.76 -14.60 -20.34
CA SER A 106 -15.83 -13.71 -20.81
C SER A 106 -15.69 -13.30 -22.29
N LEU A 107 -14.45 -13.11 -22.77
CA LEU A 107 -14.15 -12.53 -24.08
C LEU A 107 -13.96 -13.58 -25.18
N ALA A 108 -13.38 -14.74 -24.84
CA ALA A 108 -13.00 -15.77 -25.80
C ALA A 108 -14.15 -16.23 -26.71
N PRO A 109 -15.39 -16.50 -26.22
CA PRO A 109 -16.47 -16.94 -27.09
C PRO A 109 -16.82 -15.93 -28.19
N GLN A 110 -16.79 -14.63 -27.87
CA GLN A 110 -17.14 -13.57 -28.83
C GLN A 110 -15.99 -13.33 -29.81
N LEU A 111 -14.75 -13.35 -29.35
CA LEU A 111 -13.56 -13.20 -30.19
C LEU A 111 -13.41 -14.38 -31.17
N GLN A 112 -13.77 -15.59 -30.75
CA GLN A 112 -13.75 -16.78 -31.61
C GLN A 112 -14.71 -16.66 -32.79
N THR A 113 -15.86 -15.99 -32.66
CA THR A 113 -16.81 -15.79 -33.77
C THR A 113 -16.23 -14.98 -34.93
N ILE A 114 -15.18 -14.19 -34.66
CA ILE A 114 -14.44 -13.44 -35.66
C ILE A 114 -13.05 -14.04 -35.90
N GLY A 115 -12.82 -15.30 -35.49
CA GLY A 115 -11.60 -16.05 -35.76
C GLY A 115 -10.38 -15.58 -34.99
N ILE A 116 -10.55 -14.99 -33.80
CA ILE A 116 -9.45 -14.59 -32.92
C ILE A 116 -9.41 -15.56 -31.74
N ASP A 117 -8.26 -16.18 -31.52
CA ASP A 117 -8.01 -16.97 -30.32
C ASP A 117 -7.69 -16.04 -29.14
N CYS A 118 -8.25 -16.34 -27.96
CA CYS A 118 -8.08 -15.53 -26.77
C CYS A 118 -7.58 -16.40 -25.64
N GLN A 119 -6.35 -16.16 -25.20
CA GLN A 119 -5.65 -17.03 -24.26
C GLN A 119 -5.24 -16.27 -22.99
N TYR A 120 -5.19 -17.02 -21.89
CA TYR A 120 -4.58 -16.52 -20.66
C TYR A 120 -3.06 -16.62 -20.77
N ARG A 121 -2.37 -15.51 -20.52
CA ARG A 121 -0.92 -15.46 -20.42
C ARG A 121 -0.49 -14.45 -19.39
N SER A 122 0.41 -14.88 -18.50
CA SER A 122 1.07 -14.00 -17.54
C SER A 122 2.53 -14.47 -17.37
N PRO A 123 3.52 -13.56 -17.45
CA PRO A 123 3.40 -12.13 -17.69
C PRO A 123 3.15 -11.76 -19.17
N LEU A 124 2.61 -10.55 -19.40
CA LEU A 124 2.51 -9.90 -20.71
C LEU A 124 3.67 -8.90 -20.85
N ALA A 125 4.74 -9.31 -21.52
CA ALA A 125 6.03 -8.60 -21.46
C ALA A 125 5.96 -7.19 -22.07
N ILE A 126 5.20 -7.02 -23.15
CA ILE A 126 5.10 -5.74 -23.87
C ILE A 126 4.19 -4.79 -23.11
N ALA A 127 3.01 -5.26 -22.69
CA ALA A 127 2.08 -4.49 -21.89
C ALA A 127 2.73 -4.06 -20.56
N GLN A 128 3.48 -4.96 -19.90
CA GLN A 128 4.18 -4.66 -18.65
C GLN A 128 5.22 -3.55 -18.84
N LYS A 129 6.04 -3.61 -19.89
CA LYS A 129 7.04 -2.56 -20.18
C LYS A 129 6.37 -1.19 -20.36
N SER A 130 5.27 -1.15 -21.10
CA SER A 130 4.52 0.09 -21.35
C SER A 130 3.83 0.63 -20.10
N LEU A 131 3.27 -0.24 -19.26
CA LEU A 131 2.70 0.14 -17.96
C LEU A 131 3.76 0.72 -17.03
N LEU A 132 4.92 0.07 -16.89
CA LEU A 132 6.01 0.59 -16.05
C LEU A 132 6.48 1.97 -16.50
N SER A 133 6.56 2.21 -17.82
CA SER A 133 6.89 3.53 -18.35
C SER A 133 5.83 4.59 -18.02
N LEU A 134 4.55 4.23 -18.12
CA LEU A 134 3.44 5.11 -17.78
C LEU A 134 3.45 5.44 -16.28
N GLU A 135 3.56 4.43 -15.42
CA GLU A 135 3.60 4.59 -13.96
C GLU A 135 4.78 5.45 -13.53
N LYS A 136 5.98 5.21 -14.07
CA LYS A 136 7.15 6.05 -13.80
C LYS A 136 6.91 7.52 -14.15
N GLN A 137 6.29 7.79 -15.30
CA GLN A 137 5.98 9.16 -15.71
C GLN A 137 4.93 9.80 -14.79
N MET A 138 3.87 9.07 -14.43
CA MET A 138 2.80 9.58 -13.57
C MET A 138 3.29 9.86 -12.15
N ASN A 139 4.23 9.05 -11.64
CA ASN A 139 4.90 9.27 -10.36
C ASN A 139 6.07 10.27 -10.45
N ARG A 140 6.18 11.05 -11.54
CA ARG A 140 7.23 12.07 -11.74
C ARG A 140 8.66 11.52 -11.61
N GLY A 141 8.85 10.24 -11.95
CA GLY A 141 10.12 9.55 -11.84
C GLY A 141 10.53 9.16 -10.41
N GLN A 142 9.66 9.35 -9.41
CA GLN A 142 9.90 8.86 -8.06
C GLN A 142 9.77 7.34 -8.03
N ASP A 143 10.68 6.70 -7.30
CA ASP A 143 10.61 5.26 -7.05
C ASP A 143 9.43 4.96 -6.13
N LEU A 144 8.74 3.85 -6.43
CA LEU A 144 7.64 3.38 -5.61
C LEU A 144 8.18 2.84 -4.29
N PHE A 145 7.54 3.21 -3.19
CA PHE A 145 7.82 2.62 -1.90
C PHE A 145 7.43 1.13 -1.94
N PRO A 146 8.34 0.20 -1.65
CA PRO A 146 8.03 -1.23 -1.75
C PRO A 146 7.16 -1.66 -0.57
N GLY A 147 6.24 -2.60 -0.81
CA GLY A 147 5.38 -3.15 0.25
C GLY A 147 6.13 -4.02 1.25
N LEU A 148 5.50 -4.32 2.38
CA LEU A 148 6.07 -5.10 3.48
C LEU A 148 6.43 -6.53 3.08
N LEU A 149 5.66 -7.16 2.18
CA LEU A 149 5.94 -8.51 1.69
C LEU A 149 7.15 -8.59 0.74
N SER A 150 7.72 -7.45 0.35
CA SER A 150 9.00 -7.42 -0.37
C SER A 150 10.21 -7.68 0.55
N ILE A 151 10.02 -7.51 1.86
CA ILE A 151 11.07 -7.73 2.87
C ILE A 151 11.27 -9.25 3.03
N SER A 152 12.50 -9.72 2.80
CA SER A 152 12.85 -11.13 3.04
C SER A 152 12.48 -11.54 4.47
N THR A 153 11.89 -12.72 4.63
CA THR A 153 11.34 -13.31 5.88
C THR A 153 10.00 -12.77 6.38
N VAL A 154 9.47 -11.67 5.83
CA VAL A 154 8.12 -11.19 6.16
C VAL A 154 7.09 -12.04 5.42
N THR A 155 6.03 -12.45 6.13
CA THR A 155 5.01 -13.36 5.62
C THR A 155 3.62 -12.72 5.67
N PRO A 156 2.65 -13.13 4.82
CA PRO A 156 1.29 -12.62 4.90
C PRO A 156 0.64 -12.73 6.29
N PRO A 157 0.81 -13.83 7.05
CA PRO A 157 0.29 -13.89 8.42
C PRO A 157 0.87 -12.82 9.35
N LEU A 158 2.19 -12.53 9.28
CA LEU A 158 2.80 -11.48 10.09
C LEU A 158 2.19 -10.10 9.80
N VAL A 159 2.07 -9.76 8.52
CA VAL A 159 1.50 -8.46 8.13
C VAL A 159 0.02 -8.38 8.49
N GLN A 160 -0.74 -9.47 8.31
CA GLN A 160 -2.13 -9.56 8.75
C GLN A 160 -2.26 -9.26 10.25
N HIS A 161 -1.39 -9.85 11.08
CA HIS A 161 -1.44 -9.63 12.52
C HIS A 161 -1.06 -8.20 12.90
N LEU A 162 -0.05 -7.61 12.25
CA LEU A 162 0.27 -6.19 12.43
C LEU A 162 -0.88 -5.27 12.06
N TYR A 163 -1.62 -5.55 10.98
CA TYR A 163 -2.80 -4.79 10.60
C TYR A 163 -3.94 -4.94 11.64
N GLN A 164 -4.11 -6.14 12.20
CA GLN A 164 -5.07 -6.35 13.30
C GLN A 164 -4.70 -5.53 14.54
N LEU A 165 -3.44 -5.62 14.97
CA LEU A 165 -2.93 -4.84 16.11
C LEU A 165 -3.03 -3.34 15.87
N ALA A 166 -2.81 -2.89 14.64
CA ALA A 166 -3.01 -1.51 14.26
C ALA A 166 -4.49 -1.10 14.38
N ALA A 167 -5.42 -1.91 13.88
CA ALA A 167 -6.85 -1.62 14.01
C ALA A 167 -7.28 -1.55 15.49
N ASP A 168 -6.80 -2.49 16.32
CA ASP A 168 -7.08 -2.51 17.76
C ASP A 168 -6.46 -1.30 18.48
N PHE A 169 -5.23 -0.91 18.11
CA PHE A 169 -4.56 0.28 18.62
C PHE A 169 -5.34 1.55 18.26
N HIS A 170 -5.87 1.62 17.04
CA HIS A 170 -6.73 2.73 16.63
C HIS A 170 -8.03 2.78 17.45
N GLN A 171 -8.65 1.63 17.70
CA GLN A 171 -9.88 1.53 18.46
C GLN A 171 -9.70 1.97 19.91
N VAL A 172 -8.61 1.55 20.56
CA VAL A 172 -8.28 1.95 21.93
C VAL A 172 -7.87 3.43 21.99
N ALA A 173 -7.32 3.98 20.90
CA ALA A 173 -6.94 5.38 20.76
C ALA A 173 -6.04 5.89 21.91
N PRO A 174 -4.86 5.28 22.14
CA PRO A 174 -4.02 5.57 23.30
C PRO A 174 -3.52 7.03 23.36
N TRP A 175 -3.55 7.75 22.25
CA TRP A 175 -3.25 9.18 22.17
C TRP A 175 -4.29 10.07 22.88
N ARG A 176 -5.43 9.51 23.32
CA ARG A 176 -6.40 10.21 24.17
C ARG A 176 -5.99 10.27 25.65
N THR A 177 -4.96 9.51 26.03
CA THR A 177 -4.52 9.39 27.42
C THR A 177 -3.01 9.59 27.55
N LEU A 178 -2.24 9.11 26.57
CA LEU A 178 -0.80 9.27 26.47
C LEU A 178 -0.43 10.44 25.56
N SER A 179 0.74 11.00 25.82
CA SER A 179 1.38 12.02 25.00
C SER A 179 2.88 11.76 24.95
N ASP A 180 3.60 12.63 24.26
CA ASP A 180 5.05 12.74 24.31
C ASP A 180 5.63 12.95 25.72
N LEU A 181 4.84 13.28 26.74
CA LEU A 181 5.29 13.33 28.13
C LEU A 181 5.46 11.94 28.77
N HIS A 182 5.00 10.89 28.10
CA HIS A 182 4.88 9.55 28.66
C HIS A 182 5.64 8.52 27.80
N PRO A 183 6.98 8.64 27.67
CA PRO A 183 7.75 7.69 26.89
C PRO A 183 7.65 6.29 27.50
N ILE A 184 7.55 5.26 26.67
CA ILE A 184 7.42 3.86 27.07
C ILE A 184 8.74 3.15 26.79
N GLU A 185 9.35 2.52 27.80
CA GLU A 185 10.49 1.62 27.61
C GLU A 185 9.95 0.21 27.36
N ILE A 186 10.38 -0.41 26.26
CA ILE A 186 9.90 -1.71 25.81
C ILE A 186 11.10 -2.63 25.53
N CYS A 187 11.17 -3.74 26.26
CA CYS A 187 12.13 -4.83 26.00
C CYS A 187 11.38 -6.05 25.46
N HIS A 188 11.67 -6.43 24.22
CA HIS A 188 11.09 -7.60 23.58
C HIS A 188 12.18 -8.44 22.90
N PRO A 189 12.53 -9.64 23.45
CA PRO A 189 12.08 -10.23 24.73
C PRO A 189 12.53 -9.41 25.98
N PRO A 190 12.11 -9.77 27.22
CA PRO A 190 12.35 -8.95 28.43
C PRO A 190 13.81 -8.67 28.76
N THR A 191 14.72 -9.55 28.31
CA THR A 191 16.18 -9.43 28.50
C THR A 191 16.88 -8.68 27.36
N ALA A 192 16.16 -8.33 26.29
CA ALA A 192 16.72 -7.60 25.17
C ALA A 192 17.02 -6.14 25.54
N LYS A 193 17.83 -5.49 24.69
CA LYS A 193 18.07 -4.07 24.80
C LYS A 193 16.74 -3.30 24.64
N PRO A 194 16.41 -2.34 25.52
CA PRO A 194 15.19 -1.56 25.40
C PRO A 194 15.22 -0.68 24.16
N ARG A 195 14.05 -0.54 23.53
CA ARG A 195 13.72 0.61 22.67
C ARG A 195 12.68 1.47 23.36
N TYR A 196 12.56 2.72 22.93
CA TYR A 196 11.75 3.73 23.61
C TYR A 196 10.69 4.22 22.65
N ALA A 197 9.43 4.01 23.00
CA ALA A 197 8.29 4.36 22.18
C ALA A 197 7.57 5.59 22.73
N VAL A 198 7.04 6.42 21.84
CA VAL A 198 6.22 7.58 22.16
C VAL A 198 4.94 7.50 21.35
N VAL A 199 3.79 7.61 22.02
CA VAL A 199 2.49 7.68 21.36
C VAL A 199 2.33 9.05 20.72
N MET A 200 2.10 9.07 19.42
CA MET A 200 1.88 10.28 18.63
C MET A 200 0.38 10.59 18.52
N GLY A 201 0.04 11.86 18.41
CA GLY A 201 -1.34 12.30 18.12
C GLY A 201 -1.95 13.26 19.14
N SER A 202 -1.25 13.63 20.21
CA SER A 202 -1.74 14.61 21.18
C SER A 202 -2.02 15.99 20.54
N GLY A 203 -1.34 16.33 19.45
CA GLY A 203 -1.58 17.53 18.64
C GLY A 203 -2.66 17.40 17.56
N GLY A 204 -3.28 16.22 17.39
CA GLY A 204 -4.40 16.01 16.46
C GLY A 204 -4.05 15.81 14.98
N GLU A 205 -2.77 15.78 14.62
CA GLU A 205 -2.33 15.65 13.21
C GLU A 205 -1.98 14.21 12.81
N ILE A 206 -1.01 13.60 13.49
CA ILE A 206 -0.50 12.25 13.17
C ILE A 206 -0.70 11.33 14.37
N PHE A 207 -1.51 10.30 14.21
CA PHE A 207 -1.80 9.30 15.25
C PHE A 207 -0.96 8.05 15.05
N GLY A 208 -0.30 7.57 16.09
CA GLY A 208 0.56 6.40 15.97
C GLY A 208 1.59 6.23 17.09
N LEU A 209 2.75 5.67 16.72
CA LEU A 209 3.86 5.33 17.58
C LEU A 209 5.19 5.69 16.89
N ALA A 210 6.02 6.49 17.56
CA ALA A 210 7.41 6.73 17.19
C ALA A 210 8.33 5.91 18.12
N VAL A 211 9.34 5.25 17.58
CA VAL A 211 10.20 4.31 18.31
C VAL A 211 11.68 4.63 18.07
N TYR A 212 12.40 4.85 19.16
CA TYR A 212 13.82 5.19 19.17
C TYR A 212 14.65 4.01 19.68
N ASP A 213 15.76 3.73 19.00
CA ASP A 213 16.64 2.58 19.30
C ASP A 213 17.44 2.74 20.61
N SER A 214 17.46 3.94 21.20
CA SER A 214 18.11 4.20 22.49
C SER A 214 17.51 5.40 23.24
N LEU A 215 17.70 5.41 24.57
CA LEU A 215 17.30 6.54 25.43
C LEU A 215 18.01 7.84 25.02
N LYS A 216 19.27 7.73 24.56
CA LYS A 216 20.05 8.87 24.08
C LYS A 216 19.40 9.50 22.84
N ASP A 217 18.89 8.68 21.94
CA ASP A 217 18.24 9.17 20.71
C ASP A 217 16.92 9.85 21.01
N LEU A 218 16.13 9.30 21.95
CA LEU A 218 14.90 9.93 22.41
C LEU A 218 15.16 11.24 23.17
N LYS A 219 16.12 11.27 24.11
CA LYS A 219 16.52 12.50 24.82
C LYS A 219 17.02 13.60 23.88
N ARG A 220 17.66 13.23 22.76
CA ARG A 220 18.06 14.21 21.72
C ARG A 220 16.84 14.93 21.14
N ILE A 221 15.70 14.25 20.98
CA ILE A 221 14.47 14.86 20.47
C ILE A 221 13.88 15.83 21.49
N TYR A 222 13.76 15.44 22.77
CA TYR A 222 13.24 16.36 23.80
C TYR A 222 14.12 17.60 24.04
N ASN A 223 15.42 17.45 23.88
CA ASN A 223 16.37 18.54 24.12
C ASN A 223 16.55 19.47 22.92
N GLN A 224 15.86 19.23 21.80
CA GLN A 224 15.90 20.13 20.64
C GLN A 224 14.93 21.30 20.84
N PRO A 225 15.41 22.56 20.77
CA PRO A 225 14.53 23.72 20.80
C PRO A 225 13.55 23.66 19.61
N PHE A 226 12.26 23.86 19.88
CA PHE A 226 11.18 23.80 18.87
C PHE A 226 11.41 24.76 17.69
N GLU A 227 12.18 25.83 17.90
CA GLU A 227 12.43 26.91 16.93
C GLU A 227 13.60 26.65 15.95
N LEU A 228 14.41 25.61 16.15
CA LEU A 228 15.57 25.34 15.30
C LEU A 228 15.28 24.17 14.36
N GLN A 229 15.34 24.42 13.04
CA GLN A 229 15.52 23.34 12.08
C GLN A 229 16.81 22.59 12.42
N PRO A 230 16.81 21.26 12.57
CA PRO A 230 17.97 20.53 13.03
C PRO A 230 19.16 20.77 12.11
N THR A 231 20.23 21.38 12.64
CA THR A 231 21.49 21.63 11.92
C THR A 231 22.44 20.42 11.96
N GLY A 232 21.98 19.27 12.47
CA GLY A 232 22.75 18.02 12.57
C GLY A 232 21.93 16.79 12.17
N PRO A 233 22.57 15.60 12.04
CA PRO A 233 21.88 14.38 11.63
C PRO A 233 20.75 14.05 12.60
N LYS A 234 19.53 13.87 12.06
CA LYS A 234 18.35 13.46 12.83
C LYS A 234 18.56 12.02 13.34
N SER A 235 17.94 11.68 14.47
CA SER A 235 17.91 10.29 14.93
C SER A 235 17.06 9.48 13.94
N SER A 236 17.51 8.29 13.53
CA SER A 236 16.62 7.32 12.87
C SER A 236 15.51 6.92 13.84
N CYS A 237 14.29 6.82 13.34
CA CYS A 237 13.12 6.43 14.13
C CYS A 237 12.31 5.39 13.36
N LEU A 238 11.91 4.32 14.04
CA LEU A 238 10.90 3.40 13.53
C LEU A 238 9.51 3.97 13.85
N MET A 239 8.61 3.97 12.89
CA MET A 239 7.31 4.59 13.00
C MET A 239 6.22 3.64 12.55
N PHE A 240 5.12 3.69 13.28
CA PHE A 240 3.83 3.15 12.90
C PHE A 240 2.82 4.28 13.04
N TYR A 241 2.08 4.63 12.01
CA TYR A 241 1.10 5.72 12.08
C TYR A 241 -0.05 5.49 11.11
N PHE A 242 -1.13 6.24 11.31
CA PHE A 242 -2.29 6.23 10.43
C PHE A 242 -2.25 7.39 9.46
N ASP A 243 -2.57 7.11 8.21
CA ASP A 243 -2.68 8.11 7.16
C ASP A 243 -3.73 7.67 6.11
N GLU A 244 -3.95 8.50 5.10
CA GLU A 244 -4.77 8.16 3.94
C GLU A 244 -4.07 7.12 3.04
N ALA A 245 -4.85 6.43 2.21
CA ALA A 245 -4.35 5.41 1.29
C ALA A 245 -3.22 5.93 0.37
N ILE A 246 -3.15 7.24 0.10
CA ILE A 246 -2.12 7.85 -0.73
C ILE A 246 -0.70 7.74 -0.14
N ALA A 247 -0.57 7.61 1.17
CA ALA A 247 0.70 7.44 1.86
C ALA A 247 1.21 5.98 1.85
N MET A 248 0.36 5.03 1.48
CA MET A 248 0.68 3.60 1.47
C MET A 248 1.49 3.19 0.25
N ALA A 249 2.30 2.14 0.40
CA ALA A 249 2.82 1.41 -0.76
C ALA A 249 1.67 0.78 -1.55
N PHE A 250 1.75 0.82 -2.89
CA PHE A 250 0.73 0.18 -3.73
C PHE A 250 0.64 -1.33 -3.51
N ASP A 251 1.77 -1.97 -3.27
CA ASP A 251 1.81 -3.41 -2.97
C ASP A 251 1.06 -3.72 -1.67
N ASP A 252 1.22 -2.90 -0.61
CA ASP A 252 0.51 -3.10 0.66
C ASP A 252 -1.01 -2.90 0.51
N LEU A 253 -1.45 -1.95 -0.32
CA LEU A 253 -2.87 -1.78 -0.65
C LEU A 253 -3.43 -2.98 -1.40
N ASP A 254 -2.69 -3.46 -2.41
CA ASP A 254 -3.09 -4.63 -3.22
C ASP A 254 -3.14 -5.89 -2.35
N ASP A 255 -2.16 -6.09 -1.45
CA ASP A 255 -2.09 -7.21 -0.53
C ASP A 255 -3.19 -7.12 0.56
N ALA A 256 -3.43 -5.94 1.15
CA ALA A 256 -4.51 -5.76 2.12
C ALA A 256 -5.87 -6.11 1.52
N ALA A 257 -6.15 -5.68 0.28
CA ALA A 257 -7.37 -6.05 -0.43
C ALA A 257 -7.44 -7.54 -0.76
N LYS A 258 -6.31 -8.13 -1.20
CA LYS A 258 -6.22 -9.55 -1.58
C LYS A 258 -6.42 -10.49 -0.39
N TYR A 259 -5.81 -10.19 0.76
CA TYR A 259 -5.85 -11.04 1.95
C TYR A 259 -6.92 -10.63 2.97
N GLY A 260 -7.62 -9.50 2.74
CA GLY A 260 -8.66 -9.00 3.63
C GLY A 260 -8.12 -8.48 4.97
N TRP A 261 -6.96 -7.82 4.95
CA TRP A 261 -6.38 -7.23 6.17
C TRP A 261 -7.24 -6.05 6.67
N PRO A 262 -7.45 -5.94 7.99
CA PRO A 262 -8.30 -4.90 8.55
C PRO A 262 -7.67 -3.52 8.40
N ILE A 263 -8.48 -2.53 8.03
CA ILE A 263 -8.12 -1.11 8.00
C ILE A 263 -9.07 -0.40 8.95
N ALA A 264 -8.53 0.44 9.85
CA ALA A 264 -9.31 1.01 10.94
C ALA A 264 -10.49 1.87 10.45
N ASN A 265 -10.26 2.67 9.40
CA ASN A 265 -11.28 3.37 8.61
C ASN A 265 -10.66 3.93 7.32
N GLU A 266 -11.48 4.59 6.49
CA GLU A 266 -11.08 5.13 5.17
C GLU A 266 -9.94 6.17 5.21
N THR A 267 -9.63 6.75 6.37
CA THR A 267 -8.54 7.72 6.56
C THR A 267 -7.49 7.25 7.56
N ALA A 268 -7.49 5.97 7.93
CA ALA A 268 -6.60 5.41 8.93
C ALA A 268 -5.97 4.09 8.46
N TYR A 269 -5.22 4.19 7.36
CA TYR A 269 -4.39 3.10 6.86
C TYR A 269 -3.10 3.01 7.69
N PRO A 270 -2.72 1.81 8.17
CA PRO A 270 -1.52 1.64 8.97
C PRO A 270 -0.26 1.70 8.10
N VAL A 271 0.52 2.77 8.24
CA VAL A 271 1.81 2.96 7.60
C VAL A 271 2.92 2.51 8.54
N PHE A 272 3.79 1.64 8.06
CA PHE A 272 4.99 1.16 8.76
C PHE A 272 6.23 1.65 8.02
N ALA A 273 7.04 2.48 8.67
CA ALA A 273 8.19 3.12 8.04
C ALA A 273 9.34 3.30 9.03
N ARG A 274 10.54 3.45 8.51
CA ARG A 274 11.70 3.92 9.28
C ARG A 274 12.22 5.20 8.65
N SER A 275 12.46 6.23 9.46
CA SER A 275 13.15 7.43 9.01
C SER A 275 14.66 7.24 9.08
N THR A 276 15.37 7.77 8.09
CA THR A 276 16.83 7.85 8.10
C THR A 276 17.29 9.15 8.78
N PRO A 277 18.57 9.27 9.17
CA PRO A 277 19.13 10.54 9.63
C PRO A 277 19.04 11.70 8.62
N GLN A 278 18.80 11.39 7.35
CA GLN A 278 18.58 12.32 6.25
C GLN A 278 17.10 12.68 6.05
N ASP A 279 16.22 12.29 6.98
CA ASP A 279 14.78 12.57 6.94
C ASP A 279 14.05 11.91 5.76
N THR A 280 14.63 10.84 5.22
CA THR A 280 13.97 10.02 4.19
C THR A 280 13.24 8.86 4.84
N LEU A 281 12.03 8.56 4.37
CA LEU A 281 11.31 7.36 4.75
C LEU A 281 11.84 6.17 3.97
N THR A 282 12.06 5.06 4.67
CA THR A 282 12.47 3.77 4.11
C THR A 282 11.64 2.66 4.72
N THR A 283 11.55 1.54 4.02
CA THR A 283 10.87 0.34 4.50
C THR A 283 11.54 -0.17 5.79
N PRO A 284 10.77 -0.58 6.81
CA PRO A 284 11.32 -1.14 8.03
C PRO A 284 12.03 -2.47 7.76
N SER A 285 12.93 -2.88 8.65
CA SER A 285 13.52 -4.22 8.59
C SER A 285 12.55 -5.29 9.11
N ALA A 286 12.78 -6.57 8.79
CA ALA A 286 12.00 -7.67 9.36
C ALA A 286 12.06 -7.65 10.91
N ALA A 287 13.24 -7.39 11.49
CA ALA A 287 13.41 -7.27 12.93
C ALA A 287 12.61 -6.11 13.54
N ASP A 288 12.44 -5.02 12.80
CA ASP A 288 11.58 -3.91 13.24
C ASP A 288 10.11 -4.30 13.29
N LEU A 289 9.63 -5.05 12.28
CA LEU A 289 8.25 -5.52 12.22
C LEU A 289 7.95 -6.53 13.32
N PHE A 290 8.84 -7.50 13.57
CA PHE A 290 8.69 -8.44 14.69
C PHE A 290 8.72 -7.72 16.04
N TRP A 291 9.55 -6.69 16.19
CA TRP A 291 9.57 -5.89 17.41
C TRP A 291 8.28 -5.09 17.57
N LEU A 292 7.75 -4.49 16.49
CA LEU A 292 6.49 -3.74 16.51
C LEU A 292 5.29 -4.62 16.85
N GLU A 293 5.23 -5.85 16.34
CA GLU A 293 4.21 -6.83 16.71
C GLU A 293 4.16 -6.99 18.23
N GLY A 294 5.29 -7.30 18.87
CA GLY A 294 5.36 -7.47 20.31
C GLY A 294 5.11 -6.17 21.11
N ALA A 295 5.51 -5.02 20.57
CA ALA A 295 5.30 -3.72 21.21
C ALA A 295 3.83 -3.31 21.20
N LEU A 296 3.12 -3.46 20.07
CA LEU A 296 1.69 -3.13 19.95
C LEU A 296 0.85 -4.05 20.85
N GLU A 297 1.12 -5.35 20.84
CA GLU A 297 0.52 -6.31 21.77
C GLU A 297 0.72 -5.90 23.23
N GLY A 298 1.94 -5.52 23.60
CA GLY A 298 2.26 -5.08 24.96
C GLY A 298 1.52 -3.81 25.38
N ILE A 299 1.41 -2.83 24.48
CA ILE A 299 0.67 -1.60 24.75
C ILE A 299 -0.83 -1.90 24.88
N LEU A 300 -1.41 -2.70 23.98
CA LEU A 300 -2.81 -3.10 24.05
C LEU A 300 -3.11 -3.89 25.32
N ALA A 301 -2.24 -4.81 25.71
CA ALA A 301 -2.33 -5.54 26.96
C ALA A 301 -2.30 -4.61 28.19
N TYR A 302 -1.45 -3.58 28.19
CA TYR A 302 -1.46 -2.55 29.23
C TYR A 302 -2.83 -1.85 29.32
N TYR A 303 -3.38 -1.39 28.19
CA TYR A 303 -4.68 -0.71 28.17
C TYR A 303 -5.84 -1.60 28.64
N ASN A 304 -5.81 -2.89 28.31
CA ASN A 304 -6.83 -3.84 28.77
C ASN A 304 -6.85 -3.98 30.30
N HIS A 305 -5.73 -3.80 31.00
CA HIS A 305 -5.66 -3.85 32.47
C HIS A 305 -5.91 -2.49 33.14
N HIS A 306 -5.91 -1.39 32.38
CA HIS A 306 -5.96 -0.02 32.89
C HIS A 306 -7.06 0.81 32.19
N GLN A 307 -8.30 0.28 32.17
CA GLN A 307 -9.43 0.84 31.39
C GLN A 307 -9.92 2.24 31.82
N GLU A 308 -9.52 2.73 32.99
CA GLU A 308 -9.89 4.05 33.50
C GLU A 308 -8.65 4.96 33.64
N MET A 309 -8.21 5.54 32.52
CA MET A 309 -7.14 6.53 32.50
C MET A 309 -7.69 7.90 32.10
N GLU A 310 -7.44 8.91 32.93
CA GLU A 310 -7.67 10.31 32.58
C GLU A 310 -6.46 10.86 31.82
N TRP A 311 -6.70 11.80 30.89
CA TRP A 311 -5.64 12.45 30.11
C TRP A 311 -4.50 12.93 31.02
N GLY A 312 -3.27 12.51 30.71
CA GLY A 312 -2.07 12.93 31.43
C GLY A 312 -1.93 12.41 32.87
N ARG A 313 -2.87 11.59 33.36
CA ARG A 313 -2.78 10.91 34.66
C ARG A 313 -2.42 9.44 34.46
N VAL A 314 -1.24 9.22 33.89
CA VAL A 314 -0.72 7.88 33.65
C VAL A 314 -0.09 7.35 34.93
N LYS A 315 -0.60 6.23 35.44
CA LYS A 315 0.00 5.57 36.60
C LYS A 315 1.31 4.91 36.18
N PRO A 316 2.43 5.17 36.88
CA PRO A 316 3.69 4.49 36.62
C PRO A 316 3.51 2.97 36.66
N ALA A 317 4.07 2.27 35.69
CA ALA A 317 3.98 0.83 35.53
C ALA A 317 5.36 0.26 35.17
N ASP A 318 5.70 -0.88 35.75
CA ASP A 318 6.85 -1.73 35.39
C ASP A 318 6.33 -3.17 35.35
N LEU A 319 5.94 -3.62 34.16
CA LEU A 319 5.18 -4.85 33.96
C LEU A 319 5.95 -5.81 33.06
N THR A 320 5.84 -7.10 33.36
CA THR A 320 6.19 -8.17 32.43
C THR A 320 4.90 -8.83 31.96
N LEU A 321 4.58 -8.67 30.68
CA LEU A 321 3.30 -9.09 30.10
C LEU A 321 3.51 -10.29 29.17
N PRO A 322 2.66 -11.34 29.26
CA PRO A 322 2.62 -12.36 28.23
C PRO A 322 2.05 -11.77 26.94
N ILE A 323 2.65 -12.09 25.80
CA ILE A 323 2.17 -11.67 24.49
C ILE A 323 2.08 -12.87 23.54
N ASN A 324 1.12 -12.78 22.62
CA ASN A 324 0.88 -13.79 21.60
C ASN A 324 1.52 -13.32 20.29
N SER A 325 2.84 -13.49 20.13
CA SER A 325 3.43 -13.30 18.80
C SER A 325 3.18 -14.55 17.94
N LEU A 326 3.07 -14.36 16.62
CA LEU A 326 2.83 -15.46 15.68
C LEU A 326 3.86 -16.59 15.74
N GLY A 327 5.06 -16.31 16.26
CA GLY A 327 6.16 -17.29 16.36
C GLY A 327 6.19 -18.10 17.66
N ALA A 328 5.71 -17.55 18.78
CA ALA A 328 5.68 -18.24 20.08
C ALA A 328 4.94 -17.40 21.14
N LYS A 329 4.40 -18.07 22.18
CA LYS A 329 4.11 -17.37 23.43
C LYS A 329 5.42 -16.85 24.02
N THR A 330 5.49 -15.55 24.22
CA THR A 330 6.66 -14.88 24.76
C THR A 330 6.22 -13.83 25.77
N GLN A 331 7.18 -13.12 26.34
CA GLN A 331 6.94 -12.03 27.27
C GLN A 331 7.54 -10.74 26.69
N LEU A 332 7.00 -9.60 27.09
CA LEU A 332 7.73 -8.35 27.00
C LEU A 332 7.82 -7.70 28.38
N LYS A 333 8.84 -6.87 28.56
CA LYS A 333 8.88 -5.92 29.67
C LYS A 333 8.46 -4.54 29.15
N LEU A 334 7.54 -3.89 29.85
CA LEU A 334 7.06 -2.55 29.56
C LEU A 334 7.19 -1.69 30.81
N ARG A 335 7.86 -0.54 30.69
CA ARG A 335 7.93 0.48 31.74
C ARG A 335 7.40 1.82 31.22
N LEU A 336 6.49 2.43 31.96
CA LEU A 336 5.80 3.66 31.58
C LEU A 336 5.59 4.56 32.82
N PRO A 337 6.02 5.84 32.83
CA PRO A 337 6.96 6.40 31.89
C PRO A 337 8.36 5.79 32.07
N ALA A 338 9.14 5.73 31.00
CA ALA A 338 10.55 5.32 31.00
C ALA A 338 11.42 6.29 31.80
N PHE A 339 11.11 7.58 31.71
CA PHE A 339 11.71 8.68 32.46
C PHE A 339 10.77 9.89 32.42
N SER A 340 10.99 10.88 33.28
CA SER A 340 10.28 12.16 33.21
C SER A 340 11.05 13.11 32.28
N PRO A 341 10.48 13.57 31.15
CA PRO A 341 11.22 14.40 30.19
C PRO A 341 11.57 15.81 30.69
N TYR A 342 10.90 16.28 31.76
CA TYR A 342 11.01 17.65 32.29
C TYR A 342 11.29 17.70 33.81
N SER A 343 11.84 16.63 34.38
CA SER A 343 12.31 16.64 35.77
C SER A 343 13.84 16.65 35.76
N ASP A 344 14.41 17.75 36.25
CA ASP A 344 15.86 17.89 36.51
C ASP A 344 16.38 16.83 37.49
#